data_AF-A0AAF3ENC0-F1
#
_entry.id   AF-A0AAF3ENC0-F1
#
_cell.length_a   1.000
_cell.length_b   1.000
_cell.length_c   1.000
_cell.angle_alpha   90.00
_cell.angle_beta   90.00
_cell.angle_gamma   90.00
#
_symmetry.space_group_name_H-M   'P 1'
#
loop_
_entity.id
_entity.type
_entity.pdbx_description
1 polymer ?
#
loop_
_entity_poly.entity_id
_entity_poly.type
_entity_poly.pdbx_seq_one_letter_code
_entity_poly.pdbx_strand_id
1 'polypeptide(L)'
;MRTEGYHGGTSRKVSDQKFEQRGKKELRPQRPPPSDSPQLPQNSHAWSFDIQFDTREIKTFGDSWKHSSIEVQRLLDHAARARPHNTSDTLSINETRTWIYQLIDPILKACTMIQRNLQQLDWQKEELMQAENNVEELRRLATIRVTSIEILALSIPETVCRSQKCAKYERIGGKETLIYRVCHKDCKPGDNGKLDGCAVFRGGFCIKCSCHLDDHERISYEQRITTKSLENPQKLASEANAAKMKKNSIRKFERLINGYQKESNYILFAMATFSAFIAENGITQKTNLFEQHLQKLIVAEEKKMKSVAGVEADEFHRLRDLKVTYGDICKQFFPQRDSAKISLDELQEIRQKLFSLPLNGAIIAEIFDIHVKTDHQDYEATVTRCEKSMFQ
;
A
#
# COMPACT_ATOMS: atom_id res chain seq x y z
N MET A 1 -31.01 -54.03 5.64
CA MET A 1 -32.05 -53.57 6.60
C MET A 1 -31.89 -52.07 6.72
N ARG A 2 -32.75 -51.30 6.03
CA ARG A 2 -33.85 -50.48 6.62
C ARG A 2 -33.30 -49.27 7.41
N THR A 3 -33.40 -48.03 6.90
CA THR A 3 -34.59 -47.12 7.00
C THR A 3 -35.10 -47.05 8.43
N GLU A 4 -35.44 -45.94 9.08
CA GLU A 4 -35.70 -44.53 8.77
C GLU A 4 -35.85 -43.87 10.16
N GLY A 5 -35.65 -42.57 10.29
CA GLY A 5 -35.84 -41.88 11.58
C GLY A 5 -35.80 -40.36 11.46
N TYR A 6 -36.88 -39.80 10.93
CA TYR A 6 -37.16 -38.38 10.75
C TYR A 6 -37.60 -37.68 12.07
N HIS A 7 -37.59 -36.35 12.01
CA HIS A 7 -38.17 -35.33 12.91
C HIS A 7 -37.30 -34.79 14.07
N GLY A 8 -37.09 -33.49 14.23
CA GLY A 8 -37.58 -32.33 13.47
C GLY A 8 -37.33 -31.00 14.20
N GLY A 9 -37.41 -29.88 13.45
CA GLY A 9 -37.65 -28.51 13.95
C GLY A 9 -36.45 -27.83 14.62
N THR A 10 -36.00 -26.63 14.27
CA THR A 10 -36.73 -25.45 13.79
C THR A 10 -35.84 -24.57 12.92
N SER A 11 -36.20 -24.48 11.63
CA SER A 11 -35.67 -23.50 10.68
C SER A 11 -36.41 -22.18 10.89
N ARG A 12 -35.74 -21.13 11.39
CA ARG A 12 -36.24 -19.76 11.28
C ARG A 12 -35.96 -19.26 9.87
N LYS A 13 -36.95 -19.46 9.00
CA LYS A 13 -37.13 -18.68 7.77
C LYS A 13 -37.27 -17.22 8.18
N VAL A 14 -36.25 -16.40 7.92
CA VAL A 14 -36.45 -14.95 7.85
C VAL A 14 -37.02 -14.67 6.47
N SER A 15 -38.19 -14.07 6.50
CA SER A 15 -39.09 -13.77 5.41
C SER A 15 -38.45 -12.87 4.34
N ASP A 16 -38.20 -13.46 3.17
CA ASP A 16 -38.24 -12.77 1.88
C ASP A 16 -39.67 -12.27 1.64
N GLN A 17 -39.98 -11.07 2.12
CA GLN A 17 -41.20 -10.35 1.75
C GLN A 17 -41.08 -8.90 2.20
N LYS A 18 -40.31 -8.09 1.45
CA LYS A 18 -40.44 -6.61 1.46
C LYS A 18 -39.59 -5.90 0.38
N PHE A 19 -39.61 -6.34 -0.87
CA PHE A 19 -39.12 -5.51 -1.98
C PHE A 19 -39.88 -5.75 -3.28
N GLU A 20 -41.20 -5.86 -3.21
CA GLU A 20 -42.02 -6.02 -4.42
C GLU A 20 -43.39 -5.35 -4.28
N GLN A 21 -43.43 -4.10 -3.81
CA GLN A 21 -44.60 -3.22 -3.97
C GLN A 21 -44.19 -1.75 -4.10
N ARG A 22 -43.59 -1.38 -5.24
CA ARG A 22 -43.66 0.00 -5.78
C ARG A 22 -43.75 -0.07 -7.31
N GLY A 23 -44.77 -0.77 -7.80
CA GLY A 23 -45.03 -1.01 -9.21
C GLY A 23 -46.45 -0.62 -9.63
N LYS A 24 -46.94 0.56 -9.24
CA LYS A 24 -48.06 1.26 -9.89
C LYS A 24 -47.88 2.76 -9.70
N LYS A 25 -47.06 3.39 -10.55
CA LYS A 25 -47.20 4.82 -10.82
C LYS A 25 -48.18 4.95 -11.97
N GLU A 26 -49.26 5.66 -11.72
CA GLU A 26 -50.26 6.07 -12.69
C GLU A 26 -49.59 6.60 -13.97
N LEU A 27 -50.06 6.10 -15.12
CA LEU A 27 -49.73 6.64 -16.43
C LEU A 27 -50.15 8.12 -16.44
N ARG A 28 -49.16 9.01 -16.35
CA ARG A 28 -49.35 10.44 -16.55
C ARG A 28 -49.93 10.63 -17.96
N PRO A 29 -51.02 11.40 -18.15
CA PRO A 29 -51.52 11.70 -19.48
C PRO A 29 -50.40 12.33 -20.31
N GLN A 30 -50.25 11.87 -21.55
CA GLN A 30 -49.32 12.47 -22.50
C GLN A 30 -49.64 13.96 -22.63
N ARG A 31 -48.65 14.82 -22.40
CA ARG A 31 -48.78 16.25 -22.69
C ARG A 31 -48.98 16.41 -24.21
N PRO A 32 -49.93 17.23 -24.67
CA PRO A 32 -49.96 17.64 -26.07
C PRO A 32 -48.65 18.37 -26.42
N PRO A 33 -48.24 18.36 -27.70
CA PRO A 33 -47.04 19.07 -28.13
C PRO A 33 -47.17 20.57 -27.81
N PRO A 34 -46.08 21.26 -27.45
CA PRO A 34 -46.12 22.68 -27.19
C PRO A 34 -46.39 23.42 -28.50
N SER A 35 -47.64 23.78 -28.75
CA SER A 35 -47.99 24.88 -29.63
C SER A 35 -47.91 26.15 -28.80
N ASP A 36 -46.73 26.77 -28.72
CA ASP A 36 -46.56 28.19 -28.46
C ASP A 36 -45.08 28.54 -28.56
N SER A 37 -44.78 29.50 -29.45
CA SER A 37 -43.46 30.11 -29.61
C SER A 37 -42.97 30.68 -28.27
N PRO A 38 -41.66 30.61 -27.94
CA PRO A 38 -41.17 31.12 -26.66
C PRO A 38 -41.35 32.64 -26.58
N GLN A 39 -42.18 33.12 -25.65
CA GLN A 39 -42.21 34.53 -25.28
C GLN A 39 -41.07 34.82 -24.30
N LEU A 40 -40.17 35.74 -24.68
CA LEU A 40 -39.07 36.22 -23.83
C LEU A 40 -39.62 37.02 -22.64
N PRO A 41 -39.06 36.86 -21.44
CA PRO A 41 -39.50 37.61 -20.26
C PRO A 41 -39.10 39.09 -20.37
N GLN A 42 -40.10 39.97 -20.30
CA GLN A 42 -39.92 41.41 -20.19
C GLN A 42 -39.51 41.75 -18.76
N ASN A 43 -38.21 41.90 -18.50
CA ASN A 43 -37.74 42.62 -17.33
C ASN A 43 -36.60 43.56 -17.72
N SER A 44 -36.91 44.85 -17.65
CA SER A 44 -36.10 45.99 -18.03
C SER A 44 -35.11 46.35 -16.91
N HIS A 45 -33.91 45.80 -16.95
CA HIS A 45 -32.68 46.48 -16.53
C HIS A 45 -31.58 46.05 -17.50
N ALA A 46 -31.44 46.87 -18.54
CA ALA A 46 -30.65 46.61 -19.72
C ALA A 46 -29.15 46.66 -19.44
N TRP A 47 -28.55 45.48 -19.29
CA TRP A 47 -27.28 45.18 -19.92
C TRP A 47 -27.55 44.37 -21.20
N SER A 48 -28.43 44.88 -22.07
CA SER A 48 -28.52 44.37 -23.43
C SER A 48 -27.39 45.02 -24.22
N PHE A 49 -26.21 44.39 -24.21
CA PHE A 49 -25.38 44.52 -25.40
C PHE A 49 -26.26 43.99 -26.54
N ASP A 50 -26.73 44.88 -27.40
CA ASP A 50 -27.52 44.55 -28.58
C ASP A 50 -26.54 43.92 -29.59
N ILE A 51 -26.12 42.69 -29.27
CA ILE A 51 -25.20 41.91 -30.10
C ILE A 51 -26.03 41.40 -31.26
N GLN A 52 -26.04 42.19 -32.33
CA GLN A 52 -26.60 41.74 -33.60
C GLN A 52 -25.57 40.86 -34.28
N PHE A 53 -25.85 39.56 -34.28
CA PHE A 53 -25.07 38.61 -35.05
C PHE A 53 -25.40 38.79 -36.53
N ASP A 54 -24.36 38.89 -37.34
CA ASP A 54 -24.58 38.92 -38.78
C ASP A 54 -25.05 37.54 -39.29
N THR A 55 -25.59 37.50 -40.51
CA THR A 55 -26.12 36.27 -41.12
C THR A 55 -25.07 35.15 -41.20
N ARG A 56 -23.78 35.50 -41.28
CA ARG A 56 -22.68 34.54 -41.33
C ARG A 56 -22.41 33.95 -39.95
N GLU A 57 -22.48 34.75 -38.89
CA GLU A 57 -22.36 34.31 -37.50
C GLU A 57 -23.52 33.39 -37.09
N ILE A 58 -24.76 33.78 -37.41
CA ILE A 58 -25.94 32.93 -37.15
C ILE A 58 -25.81 31.57 -37.84
N LYS A 59 -25.36 31.56 -39.10
CA LYS A 59 -25.11 30.31 -39.83
C LYS A 59 -23.99 29.50 -39.19
N THR A 60 -22.90 30.15 -38.79
CA THR A 60 -21.74 29.49 -38.14
C THR A 60 -22.13 28.86 -36.80
N PHE A 61 -22.92 29.56 -35.98
CA PHE A 61 -23.43 29.02 -34.72
C PHE A 61 -24.44 27.90 -34.94
N GLY A 62 -25.33 28.04 -35.94
CA GLY A 62 -26.25 26.98 -36.33
C GLY A 62 -25.53 25.72 -36.77
N ASP A 63 -24.50 25.85 -37.60
CA ASP A 63 -23.65 24.74 -38.06
C ASP A 63 -22.85 24.14 -36.89
N SER A 64 -22.31 24.96 -35.99
CA SER A 64 -21.59 24.51 -34.79
C SER A 64 -22.50 23.75 -33.82
N TRP A 65 -23.70 24.27 -33.54
CA TRP A 65 -24.69 23.61 -32.71
C TRP A 65 -25.12 22.28 -33.31
N LYS A 66 -25.41 22.25 -34.62
CA LYS A 66 -25.78 21.03 -35.33
C LYS A 66 -24.66 19.99 -35.24
N HIS A 67 -23.40 20.41 -35.44
CA HIS A 67 -22.26 19.52 -35.31
C HIS A 67 -22.12 18.98 -33.89
N SER A 68 -22.19 19.84 -32.87
CA SER A 68 -22.12 19.45 -31.46
C SER A 68 -23.23 18.48 -31.07
N SER A 69 -24.47 18.76 -31.50
CA SER A 69 -25.63 17.89 -31.25
C SER A 69 -25.46 16.51 -31.90
N ILE A 70 -24.94 16.45 -33.13
CA ILE A 70 -24.66 15.19 -33.83
C ILE A 70 -23.56 14.41 -33.11
N GLU A 71 -22.49 15.08 -32.67
CA GLU A 71 -21.39 14.42 -31.95
C GLU A 71 -21.81 13.90 -30.57
N VAL A 72 -22.65 14.64 -29.84
CA VAL A 72 -23.24 14.16 -28.57
C VAL A 72 -24.13 12.95 -28.82
N GLN A 73 -24.96 12.98 -29.86
CA GLN A 73 -25.80 11.84 -30.21
C GLN A 73 -24.95 10.63 -30.62
N ARG A 74 -23.88 10.83 -31.39
CA ARG A 74 -22.90 9.80 -31.74
C ARG A 74 -22.24 9.19 -30.50
N LEU A 75 -21.87 10.01 -29.52
CA LEU A 75 -21.31 9.58 -28.23
C LEU A 75 -22.33 8.75 -27.45
N LEU A 76 -23.58 9.20 -27.34
CA LEU A 76 -24.65 8.48 -26.63
C LEU A 76 -24.98 7.15 -27.32
N ASP A 77 -25.07 7.14 -28.65
CA ASP A 77 -25.29 5.92 -29.44
C ASP A 77 -24.11 4.95 -29.33
N HIS A 78 -22.89 5.47 -29.20
CA HIS A 78 -21.72 4.65 -28.93
C HIS A 78 -21.77 4.07 -27.51
N ALA A 79 -22.07 4.89 -26.50
CA ALA A 79 -22.20 4.46 -25.11
C ALA A 79 -23.31 3.40 -24.92
N ALA A 80 -24.44 3.55 -25.63
CA ALA A 80 -25.55 2.61 -25.60
C ALA A 80 -25.21 1.25 -26.25
N ARG A 81 -24.30 1.24 -27.24
CA ARG A 81 -23.83 0.02 -27.94
C ARG A 81 -22.57 -0.59 -27.32
N ALA A 82 -21.82 0.20 -26.57
CA ALA A 82 -20.65 -0.28 -25.86
C ALA A 82 -21.09 -1.36 -24.88
N ARG A 83 -20.41 -2.51 -24.90
CA ARG A 83 -20.64 -3.51 -23.86
C ARG A 83 -20.27 -2.87 -22.52
N PRO A 84 -21.12 -2.98 -21.49
CA PRO A 84 -20.74 -2.58 -20.15
C PRO A 84 -19.39 -3.24 -19.83
N HIS A 85 -18.37 -2.43 -19.56
CA HIS A 85 -17.14 -2.98 -19.02
C HIS A 85 -17.50 -3.57 -17.66
N ASN A 86 -16.84 -4.66 -17.28
CA ASN A 86 -17.10 -5.26 -15.99
C ASN A 86 -16.63 -4.29 -14.90
N THR A 87 -17.56 -3.66 -14.19
CA THR A 87 -17.25 -2.68 -13.15
C THR A 87 -16.50 -3.31 -11.99
N SER A 88 -16.61 -4.64 -11.79
CA SER A 88 -15.76 -5.37 -10.85
C SER A 88 -14.29 -5.27 -11.24
N ASP A 89 -13.96 -5.32 -12.54
CA ASP A 89 -12.58 -5.22 -13.01
C ASP A 89 -12.02 -3.82 -12.74
N THR A 90 -12.84 -2.77 -12.92
CA THR A 90 -12.40 -1.39 -12.60
C THR A 90 -12.25 -1.14 -11.10
N LEU A 91 -13.19 -1.65 -10.29
CA LEU A 91 -13.09 -1.61 -8.83
C LEU A 91 -11.82 -2.33 -8.37
N SER A 92 -11.54 -3.48 -8.96
CA SER A 92 -10.42 -4.32 -8.58
C SER A 92 -9.05 -3.76 -8.95
N ILE A 93 -8.93 -3.00 -10.04
CA ILE A 93 -7.71 -2.25 -10.36
C ILE A 93 -7.45 -1.20 -9.29
N ASN A 94 -8.49 -0.49 -8.86
CA ASN A 94 -8.37 0.52 -7.82
C ASN A 94 -8.04 -0.10 -6.46
N GLU A 95 -8.69 -1.21 -6.11
CA GLU A 95 -8.37 -1.98 -4.89
C GLU A 95 -6.92 -2.49 -4.91
N THR A 96 -6.48 -3.08 -6.02
CA THR A 96 -5.10 -3.58 -6.17
C THR A 96 -4.09 -2.44 -6.07
N ARG A 97 -4.40 -1.28 -6.68
CA ARG A 97 -3.57 -0.08 -6.57
C ARG A 97 -3.47 0.39 -5.11
N THR A 98 -4.58 0.42 -4.39
CA THR A 98 -4.60 0.74 -2.96
C THR A 98 -3.75 -0.26 -2.16
N TRP A 99 -3.88 -1.56 -2.43
CA TRP A 99 -3.04 -2.57 -1.78
C TRP A 99 -1.56 -2.33 -2.03
N ILE A 100 -1.15 -2.04 -3.26
CA ILE A 100 0.26 -1.73 -3.54
C ILE A 100 0.75 -0.56 -2.69
N TYR A 101 -0.01 0.54 -2.61
CA TYR A 101 0.39 1.68 -1.78
C TYR A 101 0.50 1.33 -0.30
N GLN A 102 -0.45 0.56 0.22
CA GLN A 102 -0.44 0.12 1.62
C GLN A 102 0.64 -0.93 1.91
N LEU A 103 1.05 -1.71 0.90
CA LEU A 103 2.02 -2.80 1.01
C LEU A 103 3.47 -2.36 0.79
N ILE A 104 3.72 -1.24 0.09
CA ILE A 104 5.08 -0.77 -0.22
C ILE A 104 5.95 -0.70 1.04
N ASP A 105 5.50 0.04 2.06
CA ASP A 105 6.27 0.24 3.29
C ASP A 105 6.51 -1.07 4.09
N PRO A 106 5.49 -1.90 4.40
CA PRO A 106 5.74 -3.17 5.08
C PRO A 106 6.64 -4.12 4.30
N ILE A 107 6.54 -4.13 2.97
CA ILE A 107 7.38 -4.98 2.12
C ILE A 107 8.82 -4.51 2.14
N LEU A 108 9.07 -3.21 2.03
CA LEU A 108 10.42 -2.67 2.15
C LEU A 108 11.03 -2.99 3.50
N LYS A 109 10.27 -2.82 4.58
CA LYS A 109 10.72 -3.18 5.94
C LYS A 109 11.02 -4.66 6.07
N ALA A 110 10.17 -5.53 5.53
CA ALA A 110 10.42 -6.97 5.50
C ALA A 110 11.68 -7.30 4.69
N CYS A 111 11.84 -6.77 3.47
CA CYS A 111 13.02 -7.00 2.64
C CYS A 111 14.32 -6.56 3.32
N THR A 112 14.35 -5.35 3.91
CA THR A 112 15.51 -4.86 4.66
C THR A 112 15.80 -5.74 5.89
N MET A 113 14.76 -6.22 6.58
CA MET A 113 14.91 -7.15 7.72
C MET A 113 15.49 -8.50 7.29
N ILE A 114 14.97 -9.06 6.19
CA ILE A 114 15.46 -10.30 5.60
C ILE A 114 16.94 -10.15 5.24
N GLN A 115 17.33 -9.09 4.53
CA GLN A 115 18.73 -8.86 4.14
C GLN A 115 19.66 -8.76 5.36
N ARG A 116 19.27 -8.00 6.40
CA ARG A 116 20.04 -7.91 7.65
C ARG A 116 20.18 -9.27 8.34
N ASN A 117 19.10 -10.03 8.41
CA ASN A 117 19.13 -11.36 9.02
C ASN A 117 19.95 -12.36 8.22
N LEU A 118 19.94 -12.30 6.88
CA LEU A 118 20.80 -13.13 6.04
C LEU A 118 22.28 -12.86 6.34
N GLN A 119 22.70 -11.59 6.30
CA GLN A 119 24.08 -11.19 6.65
C GLN A 119 24.47 -11.67 8.06
N GLN A 120 23.59 -11.46 9.03
CA GLN A 120 23.82 -11.85 10.42
C GLN A 120 23.88 -13.38 10.62
N LEU A 121 23.07 -14.15 9.87
CA LEU A 121 23.06 -15.61 9.93
C LEU A 121 24.28 -16.20 9.23
N ASP A 122 24.70 -15.64 8.10
CA ASP A 122 25.92 -16.06 7.40
C ASP A 122 27.14 -15.84 8.29
N TRP A 123 27.26 -14.66 8.93
CA TRP A 123 28.35 -14.39 9.86
C TRP A 123 28.37 -15.35 11.06
N GLN A 124 27.22 -15.58 11.72
CA GLN A 124 27.13 -16.54 12.82
C GLN A 124 27.45 -17.98 12.38
N LYS A 125 27.03 -18.36 11.18
CA LYS A 125 27.34 -19.68 10.60
C LYS A 125 28.83 -19.84 10.36
N GLU A 126 29.49 -18.83 9.80
CA GLU A 126 30.93 -18.82 9.55
C GLU A 126 31.72 -18.89 10.86
N GLU A 127 31.34 -18.10 11.87
CA GLU A 127 31.95 -18.13 13.20
C GLU A 127 31.83 -19.54 13.82
N LEU A 128 30.64 -20.14 13.76
CA LEU A 128 30.43 -21.52 14.22
C LEU A 128 31.27 -22.54 13.44
N MET A 129 31.44 -22.35 12.12
CA MET A 129 32.25 -23.23 11.28
C MET A 129 33.74 -23.15 11.62
N GLN A 130 34.24 -21.98 11.98
CA GLN A 130 35.64 -21.75 12.35
C GLN A 130 35.95 -22.14 13.80
N ALA A 131 34.95 -22.19 14.68
CA ALA A 131 35.12 -22.54 16.09
C ALA A 131 35.71 -23.94 16.28
N GLU A 132 36.56 -24.09 17.29
CA GLU A 132 37.11 -25.38 17.72
C GLU A 132 36.01 -26.30 18.29
N ASN A 133 36.28 -27.59 18.42
CA ASN A 133 35.33 -28.57 18.97
C ASN A 133 35.19 -28.48 20.50
N ASN A 134 35.17 -27.26 21.04
CA ASN A 134 34.91 -26.97 22.44
C ASN A 134 33.40 -26.86 22.67
N VAL A 135 32.84 -27.76 23.49
CA VAL A 135 31.40 -27.83 23.75
C VAL A 135 30.84 -26.52 24.32
N GLU A 136 31.58 -25.85 25.21
CA GLU A 136 31.11 -24.62 25.87
C GLU A 136 31.06 -23.44 24.90
N GLU A 137 32.07 -23.33 24.05
CA GLU A 137 32.13 -22.33 22.97
C GLU A 137 31.05 -22.59 21.92
N LEU A 138 30.90 -23.85 21.49
CA LEU A 138 29.88 -24.25 20.53
C LEU A 138 28.46 -24.02 21.06
N ARG A 139 28.21 -24.15 22.37
CA ARG A 139 26.90 -23.78 22.96
C ARG A 139 26.58 -22.31 22.77
N ARG A 140 27.58 -21.43 22.99
CA ARG A 140 27.42 -19.99 22.80
C ARG A 140 27.16 -19.65 21.33
N LEU A 141 27.96 -20.21 20.42
CA LEU A 141 27.90 -19.93 18.99
C LEU A 141 26.74 -20.61 18.27
N ALA A 142 26.25 -21.75 18.78
CA ALA A 142 25.05 -22.41 18.27
C ALA A 142 23.81 -21.55 18.46
N THR A 143 23.78 -20.69 19.48
CA THR A 143 22.63 -19.84 19.81
C THR A 143 22.33 -18.87 18.68
N ILE A 144 21.35 -19.23 17.85
CA ILE A 144 20.93 -18.43 16.71
C ILE A 144 20.25 -17.15 17.18
N ARG A 145 20.80 -16.01 16.75
CA ARG A 145 20.24 -14.68 16.99
C ARG A 145 19.74 -14.11 15.67
N VAL A 146 18.51 -13.60 15.68
CA VAL A 146 17.92 -12.88 14.55
C VAL A 146 17.38 -11.53 15.02
N THR A 147 17.40 -10.56 14.12
CA THR A 147 16.77 -9.27 14.31
C THR A 147 15.30 -9.35 13.89
N SER A 148 14.42 -8.70 14.65
CA SER A 148 12.98 -8.63 14.45
C SER A 148 12.53 -7.18 14.59
N ILE A 149 11.43 -6.81 13.94
CA ILE A 149 10.70 -5.58 14.23
C ILE A 149 9.51 -5.93 15.12
N GLU A 150 9.25 -5.06 16.10
CA GLU A 150 8.01 -5.00 16.83
C GLU A 150 7.32 -3.68 16.48
N ILE A 151 6.03 -3.76 16.16
CA ILE A 151 5.22 -2.62 15.74
C ILE A 151 4.33 -2.22 16.91
N LEU A 152 4.27 -0.92 17.18
CA LEU A 152 3.38 -0.34 18.17
C LEU A 152 2.50 0.67 17.48
N ALA A 153 1.26 0.27 17.20
CA ALA A 153 0.28 1.17 16.61
C ALA A 153 0.07 2.40 17.51
N LEU A 154 0.13 3.58 16.91
CA LEU A 154 -0.17 4.83 17.58
C LEU A 154 -1.68 5.03 17.63
N SER A 155 -2.19 5.60 18.71
CA SER A 155 -3.61 5.94 18.84
C SER A 155 -4.03 7.06 17.89
N ILE A 156 -3.10 7.94 17.54
CA ILE A 156 -3.26 9.03 16.57
C ILE A 156 -2.00 9.17 15.73
N PRO A 157 -2.09 9.46 14.43
CA PRO A 157 -0.92 9.69 13.59
C PRO A 157 -0.11 10.91 14.06
N GLU A 158 1.21 10.76 14.01
CA GLU A 158 2.17 11.80 14.41
C GLU A 158 3.06 12.20 13.23
N THR A 159 3.36 13.49 13.11
CA THR A 159 4.39 13.98 12.19
C THR A 159 5.72 13.98 12.91
N VAL A 160 6.67 13.20 12.43
CA VAL A 160 8.03 13.12 12.97
C VAL A 160 9.04 13.72 12.00
N CYS A 161 10.13 14.27 12.54
CA CYS A 161 11.27 14.72 11.75
C CYS A 161 12.33 13.62 11.67
N ARG A 162 12.64 13.19 10.44
CA ARG A 162 13.68 12.21 10.10
C ARG A 162 15.04 12.83 9.82
N SER A 163 15.16 14.16 9.88
CA SER A 163 16.45 14.84 9.79
C SER A 163 17.40 14.36 10.88
N GLN A 164 18.64 14.07 10.53
CA GLN A 164 19.68 13.64 11.47
C GLN A 164 19.94 14.69 12.57
N LYS A 165 19.62 15.97 12.31
CA LYS A 165 19.68 17.06 13.30
C LYS A 165 18.65 16.91 14.42
N CYS A 166 17.53 16.23 14.15
CA CYS A 166 16.41 16.07 15.08
C CYS A 166 16.32 14.67 15.68
N ALA A 167 16.99 13.69 15.06
CA ALA A 167 16.96 12.31 15.51
C ALA A 167 17.85 12.13 16.75
N LYS A 168 17.35 11.36 17.72
CA LYS A 168 18.09 10.98 18.94
C LYS A 168 18.24 9.47 18.99
N TYR A 169 19.32 9.01 19.57
CA TYR A 169 19.49 7.59 19.92
C TYR A 169 19.28 7.45 21.42
N GLU A 170 18.31 6.62 21.81
CA GLU A 170 18.09 6.28 23.22
C GLU A 170 18.29 4.79 23.43
N ARG A 171 18.87 4.43 24.58
CA ARG A 171 19.11 3.04 24.94
C ARG A 171 17.97 2.53 25.80
N ILE A 172 16.92 2.01 25.18
CA ILE A 172 15.76 1.45 25.87
C ILE A 172 15.98 -0.06 26.03
N GLY A 173 16.07 -0.55 27.27
CA GLY A 173 16.25 -1.99 27.55
C GLY A 173 17.57 -2.57 27.02
N GLY A 174 18.64 -1.77 26.98
CA GLY A 174 19.96 -2.18 26.50
C GLY A 174 20.16 -2.11 24.98
N LYS A 175 19.12 -1.78 24.20
CA LYS A 175 19.15 -1.64 22.74
C LYS A 175 19.09 -0.17 22.32
N GLU A 176 19.96 0.23 21.39
CA GLU A 176 19.91 1.58 20.80
C GLU A 176 18.69 1.67 19.87
N THR A 177 17.82 2.63 20.16
CA THR A 177 16.61 2.90 19.38
C THR A 177 16.70 4.32 18.84
N LEU A 178 16.53 4.45 17.53
CA LEU A 178 16.40 5.74 16.88
C LEU A 178 15.03 6.34 17.20
N ILE A 179 15.01 7.44 17.93
CA ILE A 179 13.82 8.18 18.29
C ILE A 179 13.77 9.45 17.45
N TYR A 180 12.79 9.51 16.56
CA TYR A 180 12.51 10.71 15.80
C TYR A 180 11.79 11.74 16.66
N ARG A 181 12.12 13.02 16.46
CA ARG A 181 11.41 14.11 17.15
C ARG A 181 10.00 14.24 16.61
N VAL A 182 9.02 14.15 17.50
CA VAL A 182 7.61 14.43 17.18
C VAL A 182 7.42 15.95 17.00
N CYS A 183 7.08 16.35 15.78
CA CYS A 183 6.81 17.73 15.40
C CYS A 183 5.33 18.07 15.55
N HIS A 184 4.41 17.16 15.27
CA HIS A 184 2.97 17.41 15.39
C HIS A 184 2.24 16.13 15.75
N LYS A 185 1.22 16.22 16.60
CA LYS A 185 0.30 15.10 16.91
C LYS A 185 -1.04 15.38 16.25
N ASP A 186 -1.78 14.34 15.90
CA ASP A 186 -3.05 14.47 15.17
C ASP A 186 -2.86 15.26 13.87
N CYS A 187 -1.84 14.88 13.10
CA CYS A 187 -1.58 15.50 11.82
C CYS A 187 -2.60 15.03 10.79
N LYS A 188 -3.35 15.98 10.24
CA LYS A 188 -4.22 15.77 9.09
C LYS A 188 -3.44 16.10 7.82
N PRO A 189 -3.35 15.15 6.85
CA PRO A 189 -2.75 15.46 5.57
C PRO A 189 -3.58 16.52 4.85
N GLY A 190 -2.93 17.31 3.99
CA GLY A 190 -3.63 18.17 3.04
C GLY A 190 -4.41 17.34 2.03
N ASP A 191 -5.23 17.99 1.21
CA ASP A 191 -6.11 17.30 0.25
C ASP A 191 -5.34 16.45 -0.80
N ASN A 192 -4.03 16.68 -0.93
CA ASN A 192 -3.12 15.91 -1.79
C ASN A 192 -2.46 14.70 -1.07
N GLY A 193 -2.88 14.38 0.17
CA GLY A 193 -2.26 13.35 1.00
C GLY A 193 -0.87 13.73 1.54
N LYS A 194 -0.42 14.97 1.29
CA LYS A 194 0.90 15.46 1.69
C LYS A 194 0.85 16.18 3.03
N LEU A 195 2.00 16.28 3.67
CA LEU A 195 2.19 17.03 4.92
C LEU A 195 2.12 18.56 4.73
N ASP A 196 2.03 19.06 3.50
CA ASP A 196 1.94 20.48 3.18
C ASP A 196 0.71 21.17 3.81
N GLY A 197 -0.38 20.44 4.00
CA GLY A 197 -1.58 20.90 4.71
C GLY A 197 -1.48 20.86 6.24
N CYS A 198 -0.40 20.35 6.82
CA CYS A 198 -0.24 20.29 8.26
C CYS A 198 0.11 21.67 8.85
N ALA A 199 -0.57 22.05 9.92
CA ALA A 199 -0.40 23.34 10.61
C ALA A 199 1.03 23.61 11.11
N VAL A 200 1.88 22.57 11.19
CA VAL A 200 3.29 22.72 11.61
C VAL A 200 4.18 23.27 10.50
N PHE A 201 3.74 23.30 9.24
CA PHE A 201 4.54 23.81 8.13
C PHE A 201 4.12 25.21 7.73
N ARG A 202 5.11 26.09 7.55
CA ARG A 202 4.92 27.43 6.99
C ARG A 202 6.04 27.69 5.98
N GLY A 203 5.67 28.00 4.74
CA GLY A 203 6.63 28.25 3.66
C GLY A 203 7.55 27.06 3.34
N GLY A 204 7.07 25.82 3.54
CA GLY A 204 7.85 24.60 3.30
C GLY A 204 8.76 24.15 4.45
N PHE A 205 8.80 24.88 5.56
CA PHE A 205 9.63 24.56 6.73
C PHE A 205 8.78 24.32 7.97
N CYS A 206 9.23 23.39 8.82
CA CYS A 206 8.57 23.08 10.08
C CYS A 206 8.85 24.16 11.12
N ILE A 207 7.81 24.73 11.72
CA ILE A 207 7.96 25.79 12.75
C ILE A 207 8.56 25.28 14.07
N LYS A 208 8.55 23.95 14.32
CA LYS A 208 9.10 23.36 15.55
C LYS A 208 10.58 23.01 15.47
N CYS A 209 11.08 22.63 14.30
CA CYS A 209 12.45 22.14 14.13
C CYS A 209 13.22 22.83 13.01
N SER A 210 12.57 23.66 12.21
CA SER A 210 13.14 24.38 11.07
C SER A 210 13.69 23.48 9.94
N CYS A 211 13.45 22.16 10.00
CA CYS A 211 13.75 21.25 8.90
C CYS A 211 12.72 21.38 7.77
N HIS A 212 13.13 21.02 6.56
CA HIS A 212 12.27 21.09 5.38
C HIS A 212 11.12 20.07 5.47
N LEU A 213 10.02 20.33 4.77
CA LEU A 213 8.88 19.42 4.67
C LEU A 213 9.29 17.99 4.28
N ASP A 214 10.25 17.85 3.36
CA ASP A 214 10.76 16.55 2.90
C ASP A 214 11.49 15.74 3.98
N ASP A 215 11.95 16.38 5.05
CA ASP A 215 12.57 15.69 6.19
C ASP A 215 11.52 15.15 7.18
N HIS A 216 10.23 15.35 6.90
CA HIS A 216 9.16 14.94 7.78
C HIS A 216 8.33 13.80 7.20
N GLU A 217 7.85 12.97 8.10
CA GLU A 217 6.96 11.87 7.76
C GLU A 217 5.81 11.80 8.74
N ARG A 218 4.64 11.43 8.24
CA ARG A 218 3.51 11.04 9.07
C ARG A 218 3.63 9.56 9.38
N ILE A 219 3.70 9.21 10.66
CA ILE A 219 3.74 7.82 11.13
C ILE A 219 2.45 7.50 11.90
N SER A 220 1.94 6.28 11.71
CA SER A 220 0.82 5.74 12.47
C SER A 220 1.24 4.64 13.44
N TYR A 221 2.55 4.36 13.52
CA TYR A 221 3.11 3.35 14.39
C TYR A 221 4.57 3.67 14.73
N GLU A 222 5.02 3.20 15.89
CA GLU A 222 6.44 3.14 16.24
C GLU A 222 7.00 1.75 15.90
N GLN A 223 8.27 1.71 15.49
CA GLN A 223 8.99 0.47 15.27
C GLN A 223 10.07 0.29 16.33
N ARG A 224 10.19 -0.91 16.88
CA ARG A 224 11.27 -1.29 17.79
C ARG A 224 12.05 -2.46 17.21
N ILE A 225 13.36 -2.27 17.05
CA ILE A 225 14.24 -3.32 16.57
C ILE A 225 14.64 -4.18 17.76
N THR A 226 14.31 -5.48 17.72
CA THR A 226 14.64 -6.42 18.78
C THR A 226 15.44 -7.60 18.26
N THR A 227 16.55 -7.93 18.93
CA THR A 227 17.23 -9.21 18.73
C THR A 227 16.49 -10.30 19.50
N LYS A 228 16.12 -11.37 18.81
CA LYS A 228 15.48 -12.57 19.37
C LYS A 228 16.45 -13.76 19.26
N SER A 229 16.51 -14.56 20.31
CA SER A 229 17.19 -15.87 20.27
C SER A 229 16.17 -16.93 19.87
N LEU A 230 16.48 -17.73 18.85
CA LEU A 230 15.58 -18.77 18.34
C LEU A 230 15.79 -20.12 19.02
N GLU A 231 16.76 -20.23 19.93
CA GLU A 231 17.12 -21.50 20.56
C GLU A 231 16.75 -21.53 22.05
N ASN A 232 16.30 -22.69 22.52
CA ASN A 232 16.12 -22.94 23.94
C ASN A 232 17.49 -23.30 24.55
N PRO A 233 18.01 -22.50 25.51
CA PRO A 233 19.31 -22.74 26.15
C PRO A 233 19.43 -24.14 26.78
N GLN A 234 18.33 -24.67 27.32
CA GLN A 234 18.31 -26.00 27.95
C GLN A 234 18.52 -27.14 26.95
N LYS A 235 18.03 -26.97 25.71
CA LYS A 235 18.15 -28.00 24.67
C LYS A 235 19.60 -28.07 24.15
N LEU A 236 20.28 -26.92 24.06
CA LEU A 236 21.70 -26.85 23.74
C LEU A 236 22.59 -27.45 24.85
N ALA A 237 22.21 -27.26 26.11
CA ALA A 237 22.95 -27.79 27.25
C ALA A 237 23.01 -29.33 27.24
N SER A 238 21.96 -30.00 26.73
CA SER A 238 21.84 -31.47 26.72
C SER A 238 22.70 -32.21 25.68
N GLU A 239 23.23 -31.53 24.66
CA GLU A 239 24.04 -32.17 23.61
C GLU A 239 25.52 -32.19 24.04
N ALA A 240 26.02 -33.33 24.50
CA ALA A 240 27.41 -33.47 24.99
C ALA A 240 28.44 -33.63 23.85
N ASN A 241 28.00 -33.94 22.63
CA ASN A 241 28.89 -34.21 21.50
C ASN A 241 29.08 -32.94 20.64
N ALA A 242 30.27 -32.33 20.72
CA ALA A 242 30.66 -31.13 19.98
C ALA A 242 30.44 -31.23 18.46
N ALA A 243 30.88 -32.33 17.84
CA ALA A 243 30.76 -32.51 16.39
C ALA A 243 29.29 -32.62 15.95
N LYS A 244 28.47 -33.32 16.74
CA LYS A 244 27.02 -33.44 16.48
C LYS A 244 26.29 -32.12 16.70
N MET A 245 26.63 -31.38 17.76
CA MET A 245 26.10 -30.05 18.04
C MET A 245 26.38 -29.09 16.86
N LYS A 246 27.65 -28.97 16.47
CA LYS A 246 28.08 -28.11 15.36
C LYS A 246 27.35 -28.45 14.06
N LYS A 247 27.28 -29.74 13.69
CA LYS A 247 26.55 -30.19 12.50
C LYS A 247 25.05 -29.87 12.55
N ASN A 248 24.41 -30.06 13.70
CA ASN A 248 22.98 -29.77 13.87
C ASN A 248 22.70 -28.26 13.81
N SER A 249 23.54 -27.44 14.40
CA SER A 249 23.40 -25.99 14.40
C SER A 249 23.63 -25.39 13.00
N ILE A 250 24.65 -25.86 12.27
CA ILE A 250 24.87 -25.46 10.85
C ILE A 250 23.63 -25.76 10.01
N ARG A 251 23.01 -26.94 10.16
CA ARG A 251 21.76 -27.30 9.46
C ARG A 251 20.58 -26.41 9.84
N LYS A 252 20.56 -25.82 11.04
CA LYS A 252 19.51 -24.85 11.43
C LYS A 252 19.76 -23.50 10.75
N PHE A 253 21.00 -23.00 10.75
CA PHE A 253 21.38 -21.80 10.02
C PHE A 253 20.99 -21.90 8.54
N GLU A 254 21.36 -23.00 7.87
CA GLU A 254 21.03 -23.22 6.45
C GLU A 254 19.53 -23.25 6.18
N ARG A 255 18.75 -23.87 7.07
CA ARG A 255 17.28 -23.87 6.94
C ARG A 255 16.70 -22.46 7.08
N LEU A 256 17.21 -21.66 8.01
CA LEU A 256 16.77 -20.28 8.20
C LEU A 256 17.15 -19.38 7.02
N ILE A 257 18.40 -19.47 6.55
CA ILE A 257 18.88 -18.74 5.36
C ILE A 257 17.98 -19.05 4.16
N ASN A 258 17.73 -20.34 3.90
CA ASN A 258 16.82 -20.76 2.82
C ASN A 258 15.38 -20.27 3.04
N GLY A 259 14.90 -20.26 4.29
CA GLY A 259 13.59 -19.70 4.65
C GLY A 259 13.47 -18.21 4.29
N TYR A 260 14.46 -17.41 4.72
CA TYR A 260 14.53 -15.99 4.41
C TYR A 260 14.62 -15.72 2.90
N GLN A 261 15.46 -16.47 2.18
CA GLN A 261 15.56 -16.34 0.71
C GLN A 261 14.24 -16.67 0.01
N LYS A 262 13.55 -17.75 0.43
CA LYS A 262 12.24 -18.12 -0.11
C LYS A 262 11.19 -17.05 0.14
N GLU A 263 11.14 -16.47 1.33
CA GLU A 263 10.20 -15.38 1.63
C GLU A 263 10.52 -14.13 0.81
N SER A 264 11.79 -13.72 0.73
CA SER A 264 12.21 -12.57 -0.08
C SER A 264 11.75 -12.71 -1.53
N ASN A 265 12.00 -13.87 -2.14
CA ASN A 265 11.58 -14.16 -3.50
C ASN A 265 10.06 -14.12 -3.65
N TYR A 266 9.32 -14.66 -2.69
CA TYR A 266 7.85 -14.66 -2.73
C TYR A 266 7.27 -13.25 -2.56
N ILE A 267 7.80 -12.44 -1.65
CA ILE A 267 7.39 -11.05 -1.41
C ILE A 267 7.58 -10.22 -2.69
N LEU A 268 8.75 -10.33 -3.32
CA LEU A 268 9.04 -9.61 -4.56
C LEU A 268 8.19 -10.12 -5.73
N PHE A 269 7.95 -11.43 -5.80
CA PHE A 269 7.01 -12.03 -6.75
C PHE A 269 5.58 -11.47 -6.59
N ALA A 270 5.10 -11.32 -5.36
CA ALA A 270 3.79 -10.76 -5.09
C ALA A 270 3.69 -9.32 -5.62
N MET A 271 4.69 -8.47 -5.36
CA MET A 271 4.72 -7.10 -5.86
C MET A 271 4.83 -7.01 -7.37
N ALA A 272 5.62 -7.90 -7.98
CA ALA A 272 5.70 -7.99 -9.43
C ALA A 272 4.33 -8.36 -10.02
N THR A 273 3.61 -9.30 -9.39
CA THR A 273 2.28 -9.75 -9.84
C THR A 273 1.21 -8.66 -9.67
N PHE A 274 1.20 -7.92 -8.56
CA PHE A 274 0.29 -6.79 -8.40
C PHE A 274 0.59 -5.68 -9.43
N SER A 275 1.87 -5.39 -9.67
CA SER A 275 2.28 -4.40 -10.67
C SER A 275 1.92 -4.84 -12.09
N ALA A 276 2.05 -6.13 -12.38
CA ALA A 276 1.63 -6.77 -13.63
C ALA A 276 0.15 -6.54 -13.90
N PHE A 277 -0.68 -6.89 -12.92
CA PHE A 277 -2.13 -6.78 -13.02
C PHE A 277 -2.56 -5.34 -13.33
N ILE A 278 -1.97 -4.35 -12.64
CA ILE A 278 -2.25 -2.94 -12.91
C ILE A 278 -1.77 -2.53 -14.30
N ALA A 279 -0.62 -3.01 -14.75
CA ALA A 279 -0.08 -2.67 -16.06
C ALA A 279 -0.89 -3.27 -17.23
N GLU A 280 -1.51 -4.43 -17.02
CA GLU A 280 -2.36 -5.12 -18.01
C GLU A 280 -3.78 -4.54 -18.08
N ASN A 281 -4.30 -4.08 -16.94
CA ASN A 281 -5.71 -3.65 -16.83
C ASN A 281 -5.88 -2.13 -16.68
N GLY A 282 -4.82 -1.38 -16.38
CA GLY A 282 -4.86 0.07 -16.18
C GLY A 282 -4.94 0.88 -17.48
N ILE A 283 -5.64 2.01 -17.42
CA ILE A 283 -5.78 2.97 -18.55
C ILE A 283 -4.48 3.75 -18.80
N THR A 284 -3.67 3.98 -17.76
CA THR A 284 -2.40 4.72 -17.81
C THR A 284 -1.21 3.83 -18.20
N GLN A 285 -0.15 4.42 -18.78
CA GLN A 285 1.10 3.73 -19.15
C GLN A 285 1.60 2.76 -18.07
N LYS A 286 2.10 1.59 -18.51
CA LYS A 286 2.67 0.48 -17.74
C LYS A 286 3.68 0.96 -16.68
N THR A 287 3.16 1.40 -15.54
CA THR A 287 3.96 2.00 -14.50
C THR A 287 4.09 1.02 -13.35
N ASN A 288 5.29 0.47 -13.15
CA ASN A 288 5.60 -0.38 -12.00
C ASN A 288 5.72 0.50 -10.74
N LEU A 289 4.62 0.58 -9.98
CA LEU A 289 4.51 1.46 -8.81
C LEU A 289 5.56 1.15 -7.73
N PHE A 290 5.88 -0.13 -7.54
CA PHE A 290 6.91 -0.55 -6.59
C PHE A 290 8.32 -0.11 -7.04
N GLU A 291 8.65 -0.31 -8.32
CA GLU A 291 9.94 0.13 -8.87
C GLU A 291 10.11 1.65 -8.78
N GLN A 292 9.06 2.41 -9.07
CA GLN A 292 9.09 3.86 -8.92
C GLN A 292 9.34 4.28 -7.47
N HIS A 293 8.73 3.59 -6.51
CA HIS A 293 8.97 3.89 -5.10
C HIS A 293 10.41 3.58 -4.69
N LEU A 294 10.93 2.40 -5.08
CA LEU A 294 12.35 2.05 -4.87
C LEU A 294 13.29 3.11 -5.46
N GLN A 295 13.02 3.58 -6.68
CA GLN A 295 13.84 4.62 -7.32
C GLN A 295 13.81 5.93 -6.52
N LYS A 296 12.66 6.33 -5.97
CA LYS A 296 12.55 7.53 -5.12
C LYS A 296 13.40 7.40 -3.86
N LEU A 297 13.38 6.24 -3.21
CA LEU A 297 14.19 5.98 -2.01
C LEU A 297 15.69 6.00 -2.33
N ILE A 298 16.11 5.37 -3.44
CA ILE A 298 17.51 5.37 -3.89
C ILE A 298 18.01 6.81 -4.13
N VAL A 299 17.22 7.64 -4.82
CA VAL A 299 17.58 9.04 -5.09
C VAL A 299 17.64 9.85 -3.80
N ALA A 300 16.75 9.59 -2.84
CA ALA A 300 16.77 10.26 -1.54
C ALA A 300 18.04 9.90 -0.74
N GLU A 301 18.42 8.62 -0.69
CA GLU A 301 19.65 8.18 -0.04
C GLU A 301 20.91 8.71 -0.74
N GLU A 302 20.94 8.72 -2.08
CA GLU A 302 22.04 9.29 -2.84
C GLU A 302 22.24 10.79 -2.53
N LYS A 303 21.15 11.55 -2.40
CA LYS A 303 21.20 12.96 -2.01
C LYS A 303 21.76 13.14 -0.61
N LYS A 304 21.40 12.27 0.35
CA LYS A 304 21.95 12.29 1.71
C LYS A 304 23.45 12.08 1.70
N MET A 305 23.93 11.06 0.99
CA MET A 305 25.36 10.74 0.86
C MET A 305 26.17 11.91 0.28
N LYS A 306 25.62 12.64 -0.71
CA LYS A 306 26.28 13.83 -1.29
C LYS A 306 26.29 15.03 -0.34
N SER A 307 25.34 15.11 0.59
CA SER A 307 25.14 16.26 1.48
C SER A 307 25.82 16.15 2.85
N VAL A 308 26.16 14.95 3.30
CA VAL A 308 26.73 14.70 4.63
C VAL A 308 27.95 13.78 4.51
N ALA A 309 29.13 14.31 4.87
CA ALA A 309 30.35 13.51 4.92
C ALA A 309 30.26 12.43 6.01
N GLY A 310 30.57 11.18 5.67
CA GLY A 310 30.58 10.05 6.61
C GLY A 310 29.27 9.25 6.72
N VAL A 311 28.27 9.50 5.87
CA VAL A 311 27.09 8.61 5.78
C VAL A 311 27.50 7.29 5.15
N GLU A 312 27.30 6.18 5.87
CA GLU A 312 27.57 4.84 5.36
C GLU A 312 26.66 4.51 4.17
N ALA A 313 27.25 3.97 3.11
CA ALA A 313 26.55 3.64 1.86
C ALA A 313 25.69 2.36 1.94
N ASP A 314 25.61 1.71 3.11
CA ASP A 314 24.99 0.39 3.30
C ASP A 314 23.52 0.36 2.86
N GLU A 315 22.70 1.33 3.30
CA GLU A 315 21.28 1.40 2.91
C GLU A 315 21.11 1.68 1.42
N PHE A 316 21.95 2.55 0.84
CA PHE A 316 21.95 2.83 -0.59
C PHE A 316 22.26 1.56 -1.41
N HIS A 317 23.26 0.78 -1.01
CA HIS A 317 23.61 -0.48 -1.65
C HIS A 317 22.47 -1.50 -1.52
N ARG A 318 21.89 -1.67 -0.33
CA ARG A 318 20.75 -2.58 -0.11
C ARG A 318 19.55 -2.27 -0.99
N LEU A 319 19.16 -0.99 -1.09
CA LEU A 319 18.05 -0.56 -1.95
C LEU A 319 18.33 -0.82 -3.43
N ARG A 320 19.59 -0.63 -3.86
CA ARG A 320 20.00 -0.93 -5.24
C ARG A 320 19.93 -2.44 -5.52
N ASP A 321 20.45 -3.26 -4.62
CA ASP A 321 20.43 -4.72 -4.75
C ASP A 321 19.00 -5.26 -4.76
N LEU A 322 18.12 -4.68 -3.93
CA LEU A 322 16.69 -4.99 -3.91
C LEU A 322 16.04 -4.64 -5.26
N LYS A 323 16.35 -3.47 -5.82
CA LYS A 323 15.84 -3.07 -7.14
C LYS A 323 16.32 -4.00 -8.25
N VAL A 324 17.59 -4.41 -8.24
CA VAL A 324 18.13 -5.38 -9.22
C VAL A 324 17.40 -6.71 -9.09
N THR A 325 17.31 -7.25 -7.88
CA THR A 325 16.62 -8.52 -7.60
C THR A 325 15.17 -8.49 -8.06
N TYR A 326 14.46 -7.40 -7.74
CA TYR A 326 13.08 -7.20 -8.19
C TYR A 326 12.97 -7.14 -9.73
N GLY A 327 13.90 -6.45 -10.38
CA GLY A 327 13.95 -6.37 -11.84
C GLY A 327 14.20 -7.74 -12.50
N ASP A 328 15.03 -8.58 -11.91
CA ASP A 328 15.29 -9.93 -12.43
C ASP A 328 14.11 -10.88 -12.21
N ILE A 329 13.43 -10.78 -11.07
CA ILE A 329 12.14 -11.44 -10.84
C ILE A 329 11.14 -11.02 -11.91
N CYS A 330 10.96 -9.73 -12.13
CA CYS A 330 10.11 -9.21 -13.20
C CYS A 330 10.46 -9.88 -14.55
N LYS A 331 11.72 -9.83 -14.98
CA LYS A 331 12.16 -10.45 -16.26
C LYS A 331 11.92 -11.95 -16.33
N GLN A 332 11.99 -12.70 -15.23
CA GLN A 332 11.75 -14.14 -15.22
C GLN A 332 10.26 -14.47 -15.32
N PHE A 333 9.40 -13.71 -14.64
CA PHE A 333 7.97 -14.01 -14.53
C PHE A 333 7.12 -13.44 -15.67
N PHE A 334 7.52 -12.32 -16.28
CA PHE A 334 6.72 -11.67 -17.32
C PHE A 334 6.70 -12.38 -18.70
N PRO A 335 7.81 -12.93 -19.22
CA PRO A 335 7.83 -13.56 -20.55
C PRO A 335 7.24 -14.97 -20.59
N GLN A 336 7.12 -15.66 -19.45
CA GLN A 336 6.65 -17.06 -19.37
C GLN A 336 5.13 -17.20 -19.21
N ARG A 337 4.38 -16.10 -19.10
CA ARG A 337 2.91 -16.15 -19.02
C ARG A 337 2.31 -16.19 -20.42
N ASP A 338 1.85 -17.38 -20.80
CA ASP A 338 1.01 -17.62 -21.98
C ASP A 338 -0.32 -16.88 -21.85
N SER A 339 -0.40 -15.57 -22.13
CA SER A 339 -1.64 -14.79 -22.31
C SER A 339 -2.74 -14.88 -21.23
N ALA A 340 -2.49 -15.59 -20.13
CA ALA A 340 -3.44 -15.86 -19.08
C ALA A 340 -3.56 -14.60 -18.23
N LYS A 341 -4.69 -13.93 -18.36
CA LYS A 341 -5.02 -12.75 -17.55
C LYS A 341 -4.98 -13.14 -16.07
N ILE A 342 -4.26 -12.35 -15.29
CA ILE A 342 -4.23 -12.47 -13.83
C ILE A 342 -5.62 -12.26 -13.28
N SER A 343 -6.15 -13.23 -12.53
CA SER A 343 -7.48 -13.13 -11.94
C SER A 343 -7.42 -12.43 -10.57
N LEU A 344 -8.57 -11.94 -10.11
CA LEU A 344 -8.67 -11.31 -8.78
C LEU A 344 -8.52 -12.30 -7.65
N ASP A 345 -9.05 -13.51 -7.82
CA ASP A 345 -8.90 -14.58 -6.85
C ASP A 345 -7.42 -14.91 -6.65
N GLU A 346 -6.64 -14.95 -7.74
CA GLU A 346 -5.19 -15.14 -7.67
C GLU A 346 -4.51 -14.02 -6.86
N LEU A 347 -4.90 -12.75 -7.07
CA LEU A 347 -4.32 -11.64 -6.29
C LEU A 347 -4.67 -11.74 -4.80
N GLN A 348 -5.89 -12.15 -4.48
CA GLN A 348 -6.32 -12.33 -3.10
C GLN A 348 -5.58 -13.49 -2.44
N GLU A 349 -5.40 -14.61 -3.12
CA GLU A 349 -4.61 -15.75 -2.66
C GLU A 349 -3.14 -15.35 -2.40
N ILE A 350 -2.55 -14.58 -3.32
CA ILE A 350 -1.19 -14.06 -3.16
C ILE A 350 -1.09 -13.16 -1.92
N ARG A 351 -2.06 -12.25 -1.74
CA ARG A 351 -2.12 -11.37 -0.57
C ARG A 351 -2.26 -12.16 0.74
N GLN A 352 -3.18 -13.13 0.78
CA GLN A 352 -3.36 -13.98 1.96
C GLN A 352 -2.08 -14.76 2.29
N LYS A 353 -1.44 -15.32 1.26
CA LYS A 353 -0.19 -16.05 1.44
C LYS A 353 0.94 -15.15 1.93
N LEU A 354 1.03 -13.90 1.46
CA LEU A 354 1.98 -12.89 1.94
C LEU A 354 1.84 -12.67 3.47
N PHE A 355 0.61 -12.58 3.96
CA PHE A 355 0.33 -12.41 5.39
C PHE A 355 0.58 -13.68 6.22
N SER A 356 0.51 -14.85 5.59
CA SER A 356 0.77 -16.14 6.23
C SER A 356 2.25 -16.57 6.25
N LEU A 357 3.16 -15.75 5.70
CA LEU A 357 4.59 -16.09 5.66
C LEU A 357 5.16 -16.29 7.07
N PRO A 358 5.91 -17.38 7.32
CA PRO A 358 6.28 -17.79 8.68
C PRO A 358 7.24 -16.84 9.43
N LEU A 359 8.11 -16.11 8.73
CA LEU A 359 9.12 -15.24 9.34
C LEU A 359 8.67 -13.78 9.37
N ASN A 360 8.12 -13.27 8.26
CA ASN A 360 7.78 -11.83 8.13
C ASN A 360 6.30 -11.55 7.86
N GLY A 361 5.46 -12.56 7.63
CA GLY A 361 4.06 -12.37 7.23
C GLY A 361 3.23 -11.60 8.26
N ALA A 362 3.46 -11.89 9.54
CA ALA A 362 2.79 -11.20 10.65
C ALA A 362 3.09 -9.69 10.68
N ILE A 363 4.36 -9.30 10.49
CA ILE A 363 4.77 -7.89 10.46
C ILE A 363 4.17 -7.17 9.25
N ILE A 364 4.17 -7.84 8.09
CA ILE A 364 3.57 -7.29 6.87
C ILE A 364 2.07 -7.03 7.08
N ALA A 365 1.36 -8.01 7.64
CA ALA A 365 -0.08 -7.91 7.92
C ALA A 365 -0.39 -6.80 8.94
N GLU A 366 0.38 -6.72 10.03
CA GLU A 366 0.15 -5.75 11.10
C GLU A 366 0.30 -4.30 10.61
N ILE A 367 1.37 -4.00 9.86
CA ILE A 367 1.57 -2.66 9.28
C ILE A 367 0.52 -2.37 8.21
N PHE A 368 0.18 -3.35 7.37
CA PHE A 368 -0.88 -3.20 6.36
C PHE A 368 -2.22 -2.83 7.01
N ASP A 369 -2.62 -3.53 8.07
CA ASP A 369 -3.85 -3.25 8.81
C ASP A 369 -3.85 -1.86 9.44
N ILE A 370 -2.70 -1.39 9.93
CA ILE A 370 -2.55 -0.01 10.44
C ILE A 370 -2.75 1.02 9.33
N HIS A 371 -2.19 0.78 8.13
CA HIS A 371 -2.41 1.66 6.98
C HIS A 371 -3.88 1.70 6.57
N VAL A 372 -4.53 0.54 6.46
CA VAL A 372 -5.97 0.45 6.14
C VAL A 372 -6.83 1.23 7.14
N LYS A 373 -6.54 1.08 8.44
CA LYS A 373 -7.27 1.82 9.49
C LYS A 373 -7.03 3.33 9.42
N THR A 374 -5.79 3.76 9.18
CA THR A 374 -5.44 5.18 9.06
C THR A 374 -6.15 5.81 7.87
N ASP A 375 -6.11 5.15 6.70
CA ASP A 375 -6.75 5.65 5.48
C ASP A 375 -8.27 5.78 5.66
N HIS A 376 -8.90 4.83 6.35
CA HIS A 376 -10.32 4.89 6.66
C HIS A 376 -10.67 6.08 7.56
N GLN A 377 -9.88 6.32 8.61
CA GLN A 377 -10.07 7.46 9.52
C GLN A 377 -9.92 8.80 8.79
N ASP A 378 -8.94 8.90 7.88
CA ASP A 378 -8.73 10.10 7.07
C ASP A 378 -9.89 10.38 6.11
N TYR A 379 -10.45 9.31 5.52
CA TYR A 379 -11.62 9.41 4.66
C TYR A 379 -12.84 9.93 5.44
N GLU A 380 -13.16 9.34 6.60
CA GLU A 380 -14.28 9.78 7.44
C GLU A 380 -14.14 11.24 7.91
N ALA A 381 -12.92 11.62 8.31
CA ALA A 381 -12.62 12.99 8.70
C ALA A 381 -12.82 13.98 7.54
N THR A 382 -12.49 13.56 6.31
CA THR A 382 -12.67 14.37 5.11
C THR A 382 -14.15 14.52 4.75
N VAL A 383 -14.92 13.43 4.77
CA VAL A 383 -16.38 13.48 4.53
C VAL A 383 -17.05 14.41 5.54
N THR A 384 -16.74 14.26 6.83
CA THR A 384 -17.29 15.11 7.91
C THR A 384 -16.97 16.59 7.69
N ARG A 385 -15.77 16.91 7.19
CA ARG A 385 -15.35 18.29 6.87
C ARG A 385 -16.13 18.85 5.68
N CYS A 386 -16.27 18.07 4.62
CA CYS A 386 -17.04 18.44 3.43
C CYS A 386 -18.50 18.72 3.79
N GLU A 387 -19.13 17.84 4.58
CA GLU A 387 -20.49 18.05 5.09
C GLU A 387 -20.59 19.37 5.88
N LYS A 388 -19.69 19.59 6.85
CA LYS A 388 -19.68 20.84 7.63
C LYS A 388 -19.50 22.10 6.77
N SER A 389 -18.69 22.03 5.72
CA SER A 389 -18.48 23.16 4.79
C SER A 389 -19.64 23.39 3.81
N MET A 390 -20.50 22.40 3.59
CA MET A 390 -21.71 22.55 2.76
C MET A 390 -22.89 23.16 3.53
N PHE A 391 -22.86 23.11 4.87
CA PHE A 391 -23.90 23.64 5.75
C PHE A 391 -23.51 24.95 6.48
N GLN A 392 -22.37 25.56 6.10
CA GLN A 392 -21.91 26.89 6.52
C GLN A 392 -21.88 27.82 5.31
#